data_AF-A0A0Q9ZFW4-F1
#
_entry.id   AF-A0A0Q9ZFW4-F1
#
_cell.length_a   1.000
_cell.length_b   1.000
_cell.length_c   1.000
_cell.angle_alpha   90.00
_cell.angle_beta   90.00
_cell.angle_gamma   90.00
#
_symmetry.space_group_name_H-M   'P 1'
#
loop_
_entity.id
_entity.type
_entity.pdbx_description
1 polymer ?
#
loop_
_entity_poly.entity_id
_entity_poly.type
_entity_poly.pdbx_seq_one_letter_code
_entity_poly.pdbx_strand_id
1 'polypeptide(L)'
;MKRNFFSIKTLASIAMATGLLASCSSDDSPIDPGQEPVENEDGRWITVAAARMGENPGDGNGGTLIYSISSEDAKDPSVYIEPFDNGFIVPSNRTARLQSSEDGSTIFNISYAGDTGGNYTKYNVNGGQDFEQTGSEISIAPYVGSAPRWIKLFDGDQTGAAVYVDTENQFDDNDTPDDTSDDTYIRTEATMGIVTLDLQNSAIKEFQESSLSLSEELEAQGYYIGRIDMPTLNATGDKLYIGARISKVNPETGETDRNGEVLNSKTIVLDYPSLENPTIITSEVGKGNTNGYRSINAFLVNGSVYQANQGDPNGSHILKIGANNQYDDSYVFNLDEALGVEDAYILAWRPTASGKAVVAYRHAGSAEGVAGAQGYFALVDLEAKTAQKINEIPYSEDFYLFQYQGFVVDGDEVYVTEAPVGENGNIYVIDTQTGEVTKGAELVNVEGSHFIGAF
;
A
#
# COMPACT_ATOMS: atom_id res chain seq x y z
N MET A 1 10.98 -13.45 77.62
CA MET A 1 11.36 -14.52 76.66
C MET A 1 10.07 -15.24 76.25
N LYS A 2 9.54 -15.04 75.03
CA LYS A 2 9.65 -15.94 73.85
C LYS A 2 9.43 -17.42 74.25
N ARG A 3 8.51 -18.22 73.70
CA ARG A 3 7.65 -18.21 72.50
C ARG A 3 6.55 -19.27 72.72
N ASN A 4 5.32 -19.05 72.24
CA ASN A 4 4.24 -20.04 72.29
C ASN A 4 4.23 -20.96 71.07
N PHE A 5 3.99 -22.25 71.32
CA PHE A 5 3.86 -23.32 70.33
C PHE A 5 2.39 -23.59 69.99
N PHE A 6 2.09 -23.46 68.69
CA PHE A 6 1.31 -24.31 67.79
C PHE A 6 0.04 -25.09 68.23
N SER A 7 -1.03 -24.78 67.46
CA SER A 7 -1.88 -25.70 66.67
C SER A 7 -2.76 -26.74 67.37
N ILE A 8 -4.08 -26.66 67.12
CA ILE A 8 -5.04 -27.74 66.78
C ILE A 8 -6.36 -27.02 66.40
N LYS A 9 -6.70 -26.95 65.11
CA LYS A 9 -7.67 -27.82 64.42
C LYS A 9 -9.04 -27.93 65.12
N THR A 10 -9.97 -27.11 64.62
CA THR A 10 -11.30 -27.48 64.11
C THR A 10 -12.32 -28.11 65.05
N LEU A 11 -13.36 -27.33 65.41
CA LEU A 11 -14.76 -27.74 65.55
C LEU A 11 -15.59 -26.43 65.61
N ALA A 12 -16.19 -25.97 64.51
CA ALA A 12 -17.58 -26.27 64.11
C ALA A 12 -18.55 -26.00 65.29
N SER A 13 -19.55 -25.11 65.23
CA SER A 13 -20.58 -25.03 64.20
C SER A 13 -21.57 -23.88 64.53
N ILE A 14 -22.34 -23.45 63.51
CA ILE A 14 -23.75 -22.98 63.55
C ILE A 14 -24.05 -21.45 63.61
N ALA A 15 -24.55 -21.00 62.44
CA ALA A 15 -25.63 -20.04 62.14
C ALA A 15 -25.45 -18.55 62.50
N MET A 16 -25.92 -17.57 61.72
CA MET A 16 -27.00 -17.55 60.74
C MET A 16 -26.86 -16.33 59.80
N ALA A 17 -27.21 -16.54 58.53
CA ALA A 17 -27.63 -15.61 57.46
C ALA A 17 -27.58 -14.09 57.70
N THR A 18 -27.04 -13.33 56.73
CA THR A 18 -27.84 -12.68 55.67
C THR A 18 -26.98 -11.83 54.72
N GLY A 19 -27.18 -12.06 53.42
CA GLY A 19 -27.16 -11.04 52.36
C GLY A 19 -25.82 -10.41 51.98
N LEU A 20 -25.31 -10.74 50.80
CA LEU A 20 -25.12 -9.81 49.68
C LEU A 20 -24.65 -10.62 48.46
N LEU A 21 -25.49 -10.64 47.43
CA LEU A 21 -25.11 -11.06 46.08
C LEU A 21 -24.32 -9.90 45.46
N ALA A 22 -23.03 -10.08 45.25
CA ALA A 22 -22.24 -9.39 44.23
C ALA A 22 -21.05 -10.29 43.90
N SER A 23 -21.00 -10.68 42.62
CA SER A 23 -20.12 -11.67 42.03
C SER A 23 -18.64 -11.35 42.20
N CYS A 24 -17.86 -12.34 42.63
CA CYS A 24 -16.44 -12.47 42.37
C CYS A 24 -16.24 -13.87 41.79
N SER A 25 -15.69 -13.99 40.59
CA SER A 25 -14.61 -14.96 40.38
C SER A 25 -13.66 -14.47 39.30
N SER A 26 -12.47 -14.13 39.77
CA SER A 26 -11.21 -14.24 39.05
C SER A 26 -11.11 -15.60 38.35
N ASP A 27 -10.87 -15.61 37.05
CA ASP A 27 -10.36 -16.77 36.33
C ASP A 27 -9.16 -16.34 35.48
N ASP A 28 -7.96 -16.68 35.97
CA ASP A 28 -6.78 -16.85 35.14
C ASP A 28 -7.01 -18.08 34.27
N SER A 29 -7.26 -17.88 32.98
CA SER A 29 -7.24 -18.93 31.97
C SER A 29 -6.14 -18.65 30.94
N PRO A 30 -5.40 -19.67 30.47
CA PRO A 30 -4.40 -19.49 29.43
C PRO A 30 -5.08 -19.05 28.13
N ILE A 31 -4.47 -18.06 27.45
CA ILE A 31 -4.91 -17.51 26.18
C ILE A 31 -5.06 -18.65 25.15
N ASP A 32 -6.27 -18.81 24.63
CA ASP A 32 -6.61 -19.72 23.53
C ASP A 32 -6.13 -19.09 22.21
N PRO A 33 -5.28 -19.74 21.39
CA PRO A 33 -4.78 -19.18 20.13
C PRO A 33 -5.82 -19.02 19.01
N GLY A 34 -7.12 -19.20 19.30
CA GLY A 34 -8.21 -19.21 18.33
C GLY A 34 -9.37 -18.29 18.67
N GLN A 35 -9.18 -17.28 19.53
CA GLN A 35 -10.24 -16.31 19.80
C GLN A 35 -10.44 -15.43 18.55
N GLU A 36 -11.61 -15.55 17.91
CA GLU A 36 -12.01 -14.62 16.85
C GLU A 36 -11.98 -13.18 17.39
N PRO A 37 -11.66 -12.18 16.55
CA PRO A 37 -11.64 -10.79 16.97
C PRO A 37 -12.95 -10.43 17.66
N VAL A 38 -12.85 -9.65 18.74
CA VAL A 38 -14.03 -9.08 19.39
C VAL A 38 -14.79 -8.29 18.33
N GLU A 39 -16.04 -8.66 18.05
CA GLU A 39 -16.93 -7.86 17.20
C GLU A 39 -16.94 -6.43 17.77
N ASN A 40 -16.45 -5.48 16.97
CA ASN A 40 -16.42 -4.10 17.38
C ASN A 40 -17.86 -3.59 17.36
N GLU A 41 -18.48 -3.42 18.53
CA GLU A 41 -19.85 -2.91 18.66
C GLU A 41 -20.00 -1.50 18.03
N ASP A 42 -18.88 -0.79 17.80
CA ASP A 42 -18.77 0.56 17.22
C ASP A 42 -18.46 0.57 15.69
N GLY A 43 -18.48 -0.58 15.01
CA GLY A 43 -18.17 -0.70 13.59
C GLY A 43 -16.66 -0.78 13.26
N ARG A 44 -16.29 -0.54 11.99
CA ARG A 44 -14.90 -0.62 11.53
C ARG A 44 -14.05 0.57 12.03
N TRP A 45 -12.79 0.29 12.37
CA TRP A 45 -11.77 1.33 12.59
C TRP A 45 -11.29 1.97 11.28
N ILE A 46 -11.14 3.29 11.29
CA ILE A 46 -10.54 4.09 10.23
C ILE A 46 -9.21 4.64 10.76
N THR A 47 -8.09 4.08 10.29
CA THR A 47 -6.76 4.54 10.71
C THR A 47 -6.22 5.58 9.73
N VAL A 48 -6.02 6.81 10.20
CA VAL A 48 -5.40 7.87 9.42
C VAL A 48 -3.89 7.81 9.57
N ALA A 49 -3.16 7.90 8.45
CA ALA A 49 -1.71 7.97 8.45
C ALA A 49 -1.20 9.37 8.08
N ALA A 50 -0.36 9.92 8.96
CA ALA A 50 0.26 11.23 8.85
C ALA A 50 1.77 11.07 8.58
N ALA A 51 2.28 11.74 7.56
CA ALA A 51 3.68 11.75 7.18
C ALA A 51 4.33 13.08 7.60
N ARG A 52 5.25 12.98 8.56
CA ARG A 52 5.94 14.15 9.12
C ARG A 52 6.99 14.67 8.16
N MET A 53 7.08 16.00 8.03
CA MET A 53 8.16 16.66 7.30
C MET A 53 9.52 16.26 7.87
N GLY A 54 10.44 15.87 6.98
CA GLY A 54 11.86 15.78 7.26
C GLY A 54 12.53 17.12 7.04
N GLU A 55 13.04 17.34 5.83
CA GLU A 55 13.74 18.58 5.46
C GLU A 55 12.87 19.51 4.61
N ASN A 56 12.07 18.94 3.71
CA ASN A 56 11.29 19.71 2.75
C ASN A 56 9.78 19.47 2.95
N PRO A 57 8.93 20.49 2.77
CA PRO A 57 7.48 20.32 2.81
C PRO A 57 7.02 19.18 1.90
N GLY A 58 6.13 18.32 2.42
CA GLY A 58 5.57 17.21 1.66
C GLY A 58 6.50 16.00 1.46
N ASP A 59 7.72 16.00 2.01
CA ASP A 59 8.66 14.89 1.79
C ASP A 59 8.33 13.61 2.57
N GLY A 60 7.64 13.74 3.72
CA GLY A 60 7.27 12.62 4.60
C GLY A 60 8.46 11.88 5.24
N ASN A 61 9.68 12.45 5.18
CA ASN A 61 10.89 11.77 5.64
C ASN A 61 11.08 11.82 7.16
N GLY A 62 10.27 12.61 7.89
CA GLY A 62 10.30 12.72 9.35
C GLY A 62 9.64 11.54 10.09
N GLY A 63 9.16 10.53 9.35
CA GLY A 63 8.47 9.35 9.90
C GLY A 63 6.96 9.39 9.71
N THR A 64 6.31 8.29 10.10
CA THR A 64 4.84 8.13 9.97
C THR A 64 4.21 7.98 11.34
N LEU A 65 3.13 8.72 11.57
CA LEU A 65 2.27 8.59 12.74
C LEU A 65 0.90 8.10 12.30
N ILE A 66 0.28 7.23 13.09
CA ILE A 66 -1.07 6.73 12.83
C ILE A 66 -2.01 7.01 14.00
N TYR A 67 -3.27 7.24 13.70
CA TYR A 67 -4.33 7.48 14.68
C TYR A 67 -5.63 6.85 14.17
N SER A 68 -6.33 6.11 15.01
CA SER A 68 -7.55 5.39 14.65
C SER A 68 -8.79 6.00 15.29
N ILE A 69 -9.88 6.08 14.53
CA ILE A 69 -11.20 6.50 15.00
C ILE A 69 -12.28 5.55 14.46
N SER A 70 -13.45 5.53 15.07
CA SER A 70 -14.57 4.74 14.57
C SER A 70 -15.04 5.28 13.21
N SER A 71 -15.71 4.44 12.43
CA SER A 71 -16.37 4.87 11.19
C SER A 71 -17.40 5.98 11.41
N GLU A 72 -18.11 5.96 12.55
CA GLU A 72 -19.05 7.03 12.95
C GLU A 72 -18.32 8.36 13.16
N ASP A 73 -17.27 8.37 13.98
CA ASP A 73 -16.46 9.56 14.25
C ASP A 73 -15.78 10.08 12.98
N ALA A 74 -15.33 9.19 12.10
CA ALA A 74 -14.73 9.56 10.81
C ALA A 74 -15.70 10.34 9.91
N LYS A 75 -17.02 10.14 10.05
CA LYS A 75 -18.08 10.83 9.31
C LYS A 75 -18.58 12.09 10.01
N ASP A 76 -18.19 12.36 11.25
CA ASP A 76 -18.67 13.51 12.01
C ASP A 76 -17.72 14.71 11.85
N PRO A 77 -18.13 15.81 11.18
CA PRO A 77 -17.33 17.01 11.05
C PRO A 77 -17.14 17.80 12.37
N SER A 78 -17.77 17.37 13.46
CA SER A 78 -17.55 17.92 14.81
C SER A 78 -16.37 17.28 15.55
N VAL A 79 -15.90 16.12 15.06
CA VAL A 79 -14.71 15.43 15.57
C VAL A 79 -13.45 16.02 14.91
N TYR A 80 -12.36 16.09 15.67
CA TYR A 80 -11.03 16.41 15.15
C TYR A 80 -10.00 15.45 15.74
N ILE A 81 -8.96 15.16 14.97
CA ILE A 81 -7.83 14.34 15.39
C ILE A 81 -6.51 15.07 15.14
N GLU A 82 -5.51 14.81 15.97
CA GLU A 82 -4.21 15.46 15.91
C GLU A 82 -3.07 14.42 15.86
N PRO A 83 -2.92 13.63 14.77
CA PRO A 83 -2.00 12.50 14.75
C PRO A 83 -0.53 12.89 14.90
N PHE A 84 -0.16 14.13 14.60
CA PHE A 84 1.23 14.60 14.76
C PHE A 84 1.67 14.78 16.22
N ASP A 85 0.71 15.07 17.11
CA ASP A 85 0.95 15.25 18.54
C ASP A 85 0.53 14.03 19.36
N ASN A 86 -0.50 13.32 18.91
CA ASN A 86 -1.14 12.22 19.63
C ASN A 86 -1.18 10.92 18.82
N GLY A 87 -0.34 10.73 17.80
CA GLY A 87 -0.33 9.50 16.99
C GLY A 87 0.68 8.46 17.48
N PHE A 88 0.42 7.20 17.17
CA PHE A 88 1.41 6.13 17.32
C PHE A 88 2.50 6.26 16.25
N ILE A 89 3.76 6.28 16.67
CA ILE A 89 4.90 6.36 15.75
C ILE A 89 5.17 4.96 15.20
N VAL A 90 4.92 4.78 13.90
CA VAL A 90 5.17 3.52 13.21
C VAL A 90 6.68 3.33 13.04
N PRO A 91 7.24 2.14 13.38
CA PRO A 91 8.64 1.84 13.08
C PRO A 91 8.93 1.92 11.59
N SER A 92 9.70 2.94 11.18
CA SER A 92 10.21 3.14 9.82
C SER A 92 11.16 4.33 9.81
N ASN A 93 12.22 4.30 9.00
CA ASN A 93 13.17 5.42 8.91
C ASN A 93 12.67 6.59 8.06
N ARG A 94 11.57 6.39 7.34
CA ARG A 94 10.85 7.41 6.55
C ARG A 94 9.37 7.02 6.46
N THR A 95 8.60 7.60 5.54
CA THR A 95 7.21 7.20 5.29
C THR A 95 7.04 5.68 5.26
N ALA A 96 6.28 5.15 6.21
CA ALA A 96 5.97 3.73 6.32
C ALA A 96 5.07 3.29 5.16
N ARG A 97 5.11 1.99 4.85
CA ARG A 97 4.22 1.35 3.89
C ARG A 97 3.29 0.45 4.66
N LEU A 98 2.13 0.99 5.00
CA LEU A 98 1.14 0.35 5.87
C LEU A 98 0.14 -0.45 5.03
N GLN A 99 -0.43 -1.49 5.63
CA GLN A 99 -1.62 -2.17 5.14
C GLN A 99 -2.54 -2.40 6.35
N SER A 100 -3.85 -2.32 6.16
CA SER A 100 -4.84 -2.67 7.19
C SER A 100 -5.51 -3.99 6.89
N SER A 101 -6.08 -4.64 7.91
CA SER A 101 -7.03 -5.73 7.72
C SER A 101 -8.35 -5.23 7.12
N GLU A 102 -9.15 -6.15 6.57
CA GLU A 102 -10.44 -5.86 5.96
C GLU A 102 -11.44 -5.24 6.95
N ASP A 103 -11.37 -5.62 8.23
CA ASP A 103 -12.18 -5.08 9.33
C ASP A 103 -11.55 -3.85 10.02
N GLY A 104 -10.34 -3.46 9.63
CA GLY A 104 -9.58 -2.36 10.25
C GLY A 104 -9.02 -2.66 11.64
N SER A 105 -9.21 -3.87 12.18
CA SER A 105 -8.77 -4.24 13.54
C SER A 105 -7.26 -4.48 13.66
N THR A 106 -6.56 -4.60 12.54
CA THR A 106 -5.11 -4.85 12.49
C THR A 106 -4.41 -3.93 11.50
N ILE A 107 -3.28 -3.35 11.91
CA ILE A 107 -2.33 -2.69 11.01
C ILE A 107 -1.10 -3.56 10.82
N PHE A 108 -0.75 -3.81 9.57
CA PHE A 108 0.44 -4.51 9.14
C PHE A 108 1.48 -3.50 8.63
N ASN A 109 2.74 -3.69 9.00
CA ASN A 109 3.84 -2.82 8.61
C ASN A 109 5.08 -3.63 8.22
N ILE A 110 5.77 -3.18 7.18
CA ILE A 110 7.17 -3.54 6.96
C ILE A 110 7.99 -2.25 7.02
N SER A 111 8.87 -2.17 8.02
CA SER A 111 9.74 -1.01 8.24
C SER A 111 10.58 -0.72 7.00
N TYR A 112 10.69 0.55 6.60
CA TYR A 112 11.42 0.93 5.40
C TYR A 112 12.77 1.57 5.72
N ALA A 113 13.86 0.90 5.32
CA ALA A 113 15.25 1.29 5.58
C ALA A 113 15.60 1.43 7.08
N GLY A 114 16.84 1.83 7.38
CA GLY A 114 17.36 1.91 8.75
C GLY A 114 17.63 0.54 9.37
N ASP A 115 17.91 0.54 10.68
CA ASP A 115 18.34 -0.65 11.43
C ASP A 115 17.26 -1.74 11.53
N THR A 116 15.98 -1.35 11.42
CA THR A 116 14.83 -2.27 11.39
C THR A 116 14.27 -2.50 9.99
N GLY A 117 14.92 -1.97 8.95
CA GLY A 117 14.43 -2.03 7.58
C GLY A 117 14.22 -3.47 7.11
N GLY A 118 13.04 -3.75 6.56
CA GLY A 118 12.62 -5.09 6.17
C GLY A 118 12.03 -5.93 7.30
N ASN A 119 11.78 -5.36 8.49
CA ASN A 119 11.09 -6.08 9.56
C ASN A 119 9.58 -5.95 9.42
N TYR A 120 8.89 -7.09 9.37
CA TYR A 120 7.45 -7.20 9.42
C TYR A 120 6.96 -7.22 10.87
N THR A 121 5.95 -6.40 11.13
CA THR A 121 5.27 -6.24 12.41
C THR A 121 3.78 -6.07 12.17
N LYS A 122 2.96 -6.46 13.14
CA LYS A 122 1.52 -6.17 13.13
C LYS A 122 1.04 -5.65 14.47
N TYR A 123 -0.05 -4.88 14.44
CA TYR A 123 -0.60 -4.19 15.59
C TYR A 123 -2.11 -4.38 15.64
N ASN A 124 -2.64 -4.77 16.80
CA ASN A 124 -4.07 -4.66 17.07
C ASN A 124 -4.43 -3.18 17.21
N VAL A 125 -5.58 -2.78 16.66
CA VAL A 125 -6.09 -1.41 16.69
C VAL A 125 -7.14 -1.29 17.80
N ASN A 126 -6.81 -0.51 18.83
CA ASN A 126 -7.68 -0.32 20.00
C ASN A 126 -8.32 1.08 20.05
N GLY A 127 -8.15 1.87 18.98
CA GLY A 127 -8.65 3.24 18.87
C GLY A 127 -7.63 4.29 19.36
N GLY A 128 -7.79 5.52 18.87
CA GLY A 128 -6.87 6.61 19.11
C GLY A 128 -5.43 6.27 18.71
N GLN A 129 -4.51 6.41 19.65
CA GLN A 129 -3.08 6.07 19.48
C GLN A 129 -2.71 4.69 20.01
N ASP A 130 -3.70 3.89 20.44
CA ASP A 130 -3.46 2.60 21.06
C ASP A 130 -3.34 1.50 20.00
N PHE A 131 -2.09 1.16 19.67
CA PHE A 131 -1.70 0.12 18.74
C PHE A 131 -0.81 -0.90 19.46
N GLU A 132 -1.38 -2.06 19.79
CA GLU A 132 -0.68 -3.10 20.52
C GLU A 132 0.01 -4.04 19.54
N GLN A 133 1.35 -4.09 19.57
CA GLN A 133 2.09 -5.03 18.73
C GLN A 133 1.73 -6.47 19.11
N THR A 134 1.39 -7.28 18.12
CA THR A 134 1.09 -8.70 18.30
C THR A 134 1.91 -9.59 17.39
N GLY A 135 2.07 -10.86 17.78
CA GLY A 135 2.90 -11.80 17.05
C GLY A 135 4.41 -11.56 17.23
N SER A 136 5.20 -12.28 16.43
CA SER A 136 6.66 -12.12 16.41
C SER A 136 7.08 -11.16 15.32
N GLU A 137 8.10 -10.35 15.57
CA GLU A 137 8.77 -9.61 14.52
C GLU A 137 9.61 -10.57 13.67
N ILE A 138 9.48 -10.48 12.34
CA ILE A 138 10.31 -11.26 11.40
C ILE A 138 11.03 -10.32 10.44
N SER A 139 12.27 -10.64 10.09
CA SER A 139 13.03 -9.88 9.11
C SER A 139 13.00 -10.57 7.76
N ILE A 140 12.56 -9.84 6.72
CA ILE A 140 12.68 -10.25 5.32
C ILE A 140 13.85 -9.58 4.60
N ALA A 141 14.64 -8.77 5.31
CA ALA A 141 15.79 -8.08 4.75
C ALA A 141 16.83 -9.00 4.09
N PRO A 142 17.11 -10.22 4.61
CA PRO A 142 18.02 -11.16 3.95
C PRO A 142 17.55 -11.63 2.56
N TYR A 143 16.26 -11.47 2.25
CA TYR A 143 15.65 -11.98 1.02
C TYR A 143 15.34 -10.86 0.02
N VAL A 144 14.86 -9.71 0.49
CA VAL A 144 14.36 -8.62 -0.37
C VAL A 144 14.93 -7.24 0.01
N GLY A 145 16.00 -7.24 0.81
CA GLY A 145 16.68 -6.04 1.28
C GLY A 145 15.92 -5.25 2.36
N SER A 146 16.51 -4.17 2.84
CA SER A 146 15.96 -3.36 3.96
C SER A 146 14.80 -2.43 3.55
N ALA A 147 14.53 -2.33 2.25
CA ALA A 147 13.59 -1.36 1.70
C ALA A 147 12.65 -2.00 0.66
N PRO A 148 12.00 -3.13 0.96
CA PRO A 148 11.21 -3.84 -0.04
C PRO A 148 9.95 -3.07 -0.41
N ARG A 149 9.40 -3.42 -1.56
CA ARG A 149 8.07 -2.98 -2.03
C ARG A 149 7.09 -4.06 -1.61
N TRP A 150 6.02 -3.72 -0.91
CA TRP A 150 5.16 -4.76 -0.34
C TRP A 150 3.71 -4.32 -0.21
N ILE A 151 2.80 -5.29 -0.30
CA ILE A 151 1.37 -5.13 0.00
C ILE A 151 0.78 -6.42 0.58
N LYS A 152 -0.45 -6.36 1.10
CA LYS A 152 -1.28 -7.56 1.30
C LYS A 152 -1.94 -8.01 0.00
N LEU A 153 -2.20 -9.30 -0.16
CA LEU A 153 -2.75 -9.88 -1.39
C LEU A 153 -4.28 -9.88 -1.49
N PHE A 154 -4.98 -9.24 -0.54
CA PHE A 154 -6.44 -9.16 -0.49
C PHE A 154 -7.12 -10.55 -0.56
N ASP A 155 -6.52 -11.53 0.14
CA ASP A 155 -6.97 -12.92 0.22
C ASP A 155 -7.59 -13.24 1.59
N GLY A 156 -8.32 -12.28 2.20
CA GLY A 156 -8.83 -12.40 3.57
C GLY A 156 -7.73 -12.22 4.62
N ASP A 157 -6.84 -11.25 4.38
CA ASP A 157 -5.72 -10.91 5.25
C ASP A 157 -4.76 -12.06 5.58
N GLN A 158 -4.63 -13.05 4.69
CA GLN A 158 -3.78 -14.21 4.92
C GLN A 158 -2.35 -13.96 4.50
N THR A 159 -2.16 -13.33 3.33
CA THR A 159 -0.85 -13.27 2.68
C THR A 159 -0.39 -11.84 2.41
N GLY A 160 0.86 -11.56 2.77
CA GLY A 160 1.63 -10.40 2.31
C GLY A 160 2.62 -10.81 1.22
N ALA A 161 2.94 -9.91 0.30
CA ALA A 161 3.98 -10.12 -0.70
C ALA A 161 4.93 -8.93 -0.75
N ALA A 162 6.22 -9.22 -0.63
CA ALA A 162 7.29 -8.24 -0.70
C ALA A 162 8.22 -8.57 -1.87
N VAL A 163 8.58 -7.55 -2.65
CA VAL A 163 9.32 -7.67 -3.90
C VAL A 163 10.48 -6.69 -3.95
N TYR A 164 11.52 -7.11 -4.68
CA TYR A 164 12.62 -6.25 -5.11
C TYR A 164 13.08 -6.66 -6.50
N VAL A 165 13.75 -5.73 -7.19
CA VAL A 165 14.53 -6.05 -8.38
C VAL A 165 15.90 -5.43 -8.21
N ASP A 166 16.94 -6.24 -8.44
CA ASP A 166 18.33 -5.80 -8.56
C ASP A 166 18.75 -5.82 -10.03
N THR A 167 19.65 -4.91 -10.40
CA THR A 167 20.01 -4.72 -11.80
C THR A 167 21.50 -4.51 -11.98
N GLU A 168 22.10 -5.23 -12.92
CA GLU A 168 23.53 -5.17 -13.21
C GLU A 168 23.78 -5.06 -14.72
N ASN A 169 24.56 -4.05 -15.14
CA ASN A 169 24.97 -3.91 -16.53
C ASN A 169 26.01 -4.98 -16.87
N GLN A 170 25.78 -5.70 -17.96
CA GLN A 170 26.67 -6.75 -18.47
C GLN A 170 27.40 -6.23 -19.72
N PHE A 171 28.72 -6.40 -19.74
CA PHE A 171 29.60 -5.97 -20.84
C PHE A 171 30.42 -7.17 -21.35
N ASP A 172 30.69 -7.19 -22.65
CA ASP A 172 31.72 -8.03 -23.27
C ASP A 172 33.04 -7.29 -23.16
N ASP A 173 34.00 -7.85 -22.43
CA ASP A 173 35.34 -7.26 -22.24
C ASP A 173 36.29 -7.58 -23.40
N ASN A 174 35.82 -8.24 -24.47
CA ASN A 174 36.62 -8.68 -25.61
C ASN A 174 37.89 -9.48 -25.23
N ASP A 175 37.85 -10.24 -24.12
CA ASP A 175 39.01 -10.92 -23.54
C ASP A 175 40.13 -9.95 -23.06
N THR A 176 39.80 -8.69 -22.79
CA THR A 176 40.70 -7.64 -22.29
C THR A 176 40.25 -7.04 -20.94
N PRO A 177 40.21 -7.83 -19.84
CA PRO A 177 39.64 -7.42 -18.55
C PRO A 177 40.32 -6.23 -17.85
N ASP A 178 41.52 -5.83 -18.29
CA ASP A 178 42.27 -4.68 -17.76
C ASP A 178 42.11 -3.41 -18.64
N ASP A 179 41.40 -3.48 -19.77
CA ASP A 179 41.17 -2.38 -20.71
C ASP A 179 39.67 -2.21 -20.96
N THR A 180 39.04 -1.28 -20.23
CA THR A 180 37.60 -1.02 -20.38
C THR A 180 37.26 -0.11 -21.57
N SER A 181 38.24 0.20 -22.45
CA SER A 181 38.04 1.16 -23.54
C SER A 181 37.39 0.55 -24.79
N ASP A 182 37.37 -0.78 -24.89
CA ASP A 182 36.71 -1.53 -25.95
C ASP A 182 35.52 -2.38 -25.45
N ASP A 183 35.24 -2.38 -24.14
CA ASP A 183 34.05 -3.00 -23.55
C ASP A 183 32.78 -2.66 -24.33
N THR A 184 32.02 -3.69 -24.70
CA THR A 184 30.77 -3.54 -25.43
C THR A 184 29.59 -3.94 -24.56
N TYR A 185 28.64 -3.03 -24.36
CA TYR A 185 27.42 -3.33 -23.61
C TYR A 185 26.63 -4.48 -24.26
N ILE A 186 26.21 -5.45 -23.44
CA ILE A 186 25.39 -6.59 -23.86
C ILE A 186 23.93 -6.35 -23.49
N ARG A 187 23.66 -6.19 -22.19
CA ARG A 187 22.33 -6.00 -21.61
C ARG A 187 22.44 -5.54 -20.16
N THR A 188 21.30 -5.18 -19.56
CA THR A 188 21.19 -5.00 -18.12
C THR A 188 20.42 -6.20 -17.59
N GLU A 189 21.08 -7.05 -16.82
CA GLU A 189 20.41 -8.15 -16.14
C GLU A 189 19.50 -7.57 -15.04
N ALA A 190 18.26 -8.05 -14.96
CA ALA A 190 17.31 -7.67 -13.92
C ALA A 190 16.89 -8.93 -13.16
N THR A 191 17.29 -9.05 -11.89
CA THR A 191 16.95 -10.19 -11.04
C THR A 191 15.88 -9.78 -10.05
N MET A 192 14.72 -10.41 -10.15
CA MET A 192 13.60 -10.21 -9.23
C MET A 192 13.70 -11.20 -8.07
N GLY A 193 13.44 -10.72 -6.86
CA GLY A 193 13.14 -11.58 -5.72
C GLY A 193 11.80 -11.25 -5.09
N ILE A 194 11.11 -12.30 -4.62
CA ILE A 194 9.76 -12.21 -4.06
C ILE A 194 9.72 -13.06 -2.79
N VAL A 195 9.24 -12.46 -1.70
CA VAL A 195 8.88 -13.15 -0.46
C VAL A 195 7.37 -13.09 -0.29
N THR A 196 6.76 -14.21 0.07
CA THR A 196 5.39 -14.22 0.60
C THR A 196 5.40 -14.47 2.12
N LEU A 197 4.50 -13.80 2.80
CA LEU A 197 4.36 -13.79 4.25
C LEU A 197 3.02 -14.36 4.67
N ASP A 198 3.00 -15.14 5.74
CA ASP A 198 1.80 -15.42 6.52
C ASP A 198 1.59 -14.25 7.48
N LEU A 199 0.60 -13.41 7.18
CA LEU A 199 0.32 -12.20 7.96
C LEU A 199 -0.17 -12.55 9.37
N GLN A 200 -0.94 -13.63 9.49
CA GLN A 200 -1.58 -14.05 10.74
C GLN A 200 -0.55 -14.64 11.70
N ASN A 201 0.32 -15.52 11.21
CA ASN A 201 1.31 -16.20 12.04
C ASN A 201 2.65 -15.47 12.11
N SER A 202 2.82 -14.36 11.38
CA SER A 202 4.09 -13.63 11.28
C SER A 202 5.22 -14.57 10.85
N ALA A 203 5.08 -15.20 9.69
CA ALA A 203 6.03 -16.17 9.17
C ALA A 203 6.33 -15.94 7.68
N ILE A 204 7.50 -16.37 7.22
CA ILE A 204 7.83 -16.43 5.79
C ILE A 204 7.25 -17.73 5.22
N LYS A 205 6.49 -17.64 4.13
CA LYS A 205 5.88 -18.79 3.44
C LYS A 205 6.77 -19.35 2.35
N GLU A 206 7.25 -18.47 1.46
CA GLU A 206 8.03 -18.84 0.28
C GLU A 206 8.95 -17.68 -0.13
N PHE A 207 10.09 -18.01 -0.73
CA PHE A 207 11.00 -17.06 -1.36
C PHE A 207 11.55 -17.64 -2.66
N GLN A 208 11.43 -16.87 -3.75
CA GLN A 208 12.03 -17.22 -5.03
C GLN A 208 12.75 -16.02 -5.64
N GLU A 209 13.78 -16.34 -6.42
CA GLU A 209 14.45 -15.40 -7.31
C GLU A 209 14.35 -15.87 -8.75
N SER A 210 14.27 -14.92 -9.67
CA SER A 210 14.27 -15.20 -11.09
C SER A 210 14.85 -14.04 -11.88
N SER A 211 15.68 -14.38 -12.87
CA SER A 211 16.12 -13.41 -13.88
C SER A 211 14.93 -13.05 -14.77
N LEU A 212 14.74 -11.76 -15.00
CA LEU A 212 13.75 -11.20 -15.89
C LEU A 212 14.45 -10.76 -17.17
N SER A 213 13.88 -11.10 -18.31
CA SER A 213 14.43 -10.68 -19.60
C SER A 213 13.35 -10.09 -20.50
N LEU A 214 13.69 -8.98 -21.15
CA LEU A 214 12.89 -8.44 -22.26
C LEU A 214 13.26 -9.18 -23.55
N SER A 215 12.80 -8.70 -24.71
CA SER A 215 13.30 -9.21 -25.98
C SER A 215 14.76 -8.80 -26.19
N GLU A 216 15.53 -9.63 -26.88
CA GLU A 216 16.95 -9.34 -27.20
C GLU A 216 17.13 -7.96 -27.86
N GLU A 217 16.20 -7.57 -28.74
CA GLU A 217 16.22 -6.25 -29.39
C GLU A 217 16.08 -5.09 -28.40
N LEU A 218 15.20 -5.21 -27.40
CA LEU A 218 15.02 -4.17 -26.39
C LEU A 218 16.20 -4.13 -25.41
N GLU A 219 16.71 -5.30 -25.01
CA GLU A 219 17.87 -5.39 -24.11
C GLU A 219 19.13 -4.80 -24.74
N ALA A 220 19.39 -5.10 -26.02
CA ALA A 220 20.51 -4.54 -26.78
C ALA A 220 20.40 -3.01 -26.96
N GLN A 221 19.17 -2.48 -26.99
CA GLN A 221 18.93 -1.04 -26.97
C GLN A 221 19.08 -0.42 -25.57
N GLY A 222 19.38 -1.22 -24.54
CA GLY A 222 19.58 -0.73 -23.18
C GLY A 222 18.33 -0.74 -22.31
N TYR A 223 17.19 -1.30 -22.76
CA TYR A 223 15.97 -1.37 -21.94
C TYR A 223 16.01 -2.56 -20.96
N TYR A 224 15.47 -2.37 -19.77
CA TYR A 224 15.38 -3.39 -18.72
C TYR A 224 14.26 -3.10 -17.72
N ILE A 225 13.89 -4.10 -16.91
CA ILE A 225 12.95 -3.91 -15.79
C ILE A 225 13.73 -3.29 -14.62
N GLY A 226 13.55 -1.99 -14.39
CA GLY A 226 14.30 -1.26 -13.36
C GLY A 226 13.55 -1.11 -12.04
N ARG A 227 12.26 -1.42 -12.01
CA ARG A 227 11.46 -1.44 -10.77
C ARG A 227 10.25 -2.35 -10.93
N ILE A 228 9.92 -3.05 -9.85
CA ILE A 228 8.70 -3.83 -9.70
C ILE A 228 8.01 -3.46 -8.40
N ASP A 229 6.69 -3.61 -8.34
CA ASP A 229 5.87 -3.22 -7.19
C ASP A 229 4.46 -3.82 -7.29
N MET A 230 3.68 -3.68 -6.21
CA MET A 230 2.25 -3.96 -6.14
C MET A 230 1.80 -5.34 -6.67
N PRO A 231 2.27 -6.46 -6.09
CA PRO A 231 1.79 -7.80 -6.44
C PRO A 231 0.27 -7.97 -6.29
N THR A 232 -0.41 -8.70 -7.17
CA THR A 232 -1.87 -8.90 -7.10
C THR A 232 -2.23 -10.30 -7.57
N LEU A 233 -3.11 -10.99 -6.84
CA LEU A 233 -3.60 -12.31 -7.23
C LEU A 233 -4.64 -12.21 -8.35
N ASN A 234 -4.65 -13.21 -9.23
CA ASN A 234 -5.76 -13.38 -10.16
C ASN A 234 -6.99 -13.99 -9.46
N ALA A 235 -8.10 -14.10 -10.19
CA ALA A 235 -9.38 -14.57 -9.64
C ALA A 235 -9.34 -15.99 -9.08
N THR A 236 -8.53 -16.87 -9.68
CA THR A 236 -8.37 -18.27 -9.26
C THR A 236 -7.35 -18.44 -8.14
N GLY A 237 -6.60 -17.39 -7.81
CA GLY A 237 -5.54 -17.42 -6.79
C GLY A 237 -4.36 -18.32 -7.15
N ASP A 238 -4.17 -18.63 -8.44
CA ASP A 238 -3.08 -19.51 -8.94
C ASP A 238 -2.03 -18.74 -9.74
N LYS A 239 -2.21 -17.43 -9.92
CA LYS A 239 -1.22 -16.52 -10.51
C LYS A 239 -1.01 -15.28 -9.67
N LEU A 240 0.23 -14.81 -9.65
CA LEU A 240 0.62 -13.52 -9.09
C LEU A 240 1.06 -12.57 -10.21
N TYR A 241 0.43 -11.41 -10.28
CA TYR A 241 0.80 -10.33 -11.20
C TYR A 241 1.63 -9.29 -10.46
N ILE A 242 2.71 -8.79 -11.05
CA ILE A 242 3.56 -7.76 -10.47
C ILE A 242 3.77 -6.65 -11.49
N GLY A 243 3.38 -5.43 -11.14
CA GLY A 243 3.55 -4.27 -12.01
C GLY A 243 5.03 -3.92 -12.17
N ALA A 244 5.41 -3.43 -13.35
CA ALA A 244 6.79 -3.13 -13.71
C ALA A 244 6.94 -1.70 -14.24
N ARG A 245 8.15 -1.15 -14.05
CA ARG A 245 8.66 0.04 -14.75
C ARG A 245 9.85 -0.35 -15.59
N ILE A 246 9.78 0.02 -16.86
CA ILE A 246 10.90 -0.13 -17.78
C ILE A 246 11.82 1.07 -17.63
N SER A 247 13.11 0.79 -17.52
CA SER A 247 14.19 1.77 -17.48
C SER A 247 15.12 1.55 -18.66
N LYS A 248 15.98 2.53 -18.94
CA LYS A 248 16.92 2.48 -20.04
C LYS A 248 18.28 2.97 -19.59
N VAL A 249 19.34 2.32 -20.07
CA VAL A 249 20.71 2.83 -20.08
C VAL A 249 21.11 3.15 -21.52
N ASN A 250 22.07 4.05 -21.70
CA ASN A 250 22.70 4.27 -23.00
C ASN A 250 23.75 3.15 -23.22
N PRO A 251 23.58 2.25 -24.21
CA PRO A 251 24.53 1.16 -24.48
C PRO A 251 25.97 1.60 -24.75
N GLU A 252 26.20 2.84 -25.22
CA GLU A 252 27.55 3.36 -25.46
C GLU A 252 28.30 3.74 -24.18
N THR A 253 27.59 3.95 -23.07
CA THR A 253 28.18 4.50 -21.84
C THR A 253 27.81 3.72 -20.57
N GLY A 254 26.77 2.90 -20.61
CA GLY A 254 26.18 2.24 -19.43
C GLY A 254 25.43 3.19 -18.49
N GLU A 255 25.36 4.49 -18.77
CA GLU A 255 24.68 5.47 -17.92
C GLU A 255 23.16 5.46 -18.12
N THR A 256 22.40 5.86 -17.09
CA THR A 256 20.94 5.97 -17.19
C THR A 256 20.51 6.92 -18.30
N ASP A 257 19.65 6.43 -19.20
CA ASP A 257 19.02 7.21 -20.25
C ASP A 257 17.56 7.51 -19.90
N ARG A 258 17.28 8.79 -19.60
CA ARG A 258 15.93 9.28 -19.29
C ARG A 258 15.14 9.74 -20.52
N ASN A 259 15.76 9.77 -21.70
CA ASN A 259 15.17 10.22 -22.95
C ASN A 259 14.72 9.06 -23.84
N GLY A 260 14.83 7.82 -23.34
CA GLY A 260 14.31 6.63 -24.02
C GLY A 260 12.82 6.74 -24.34
N GLU A 261 12.40 6.04 -25.39
CA GLU A 261 10.98 5.95 -25.74
C GLU A 261 10.21 5.29 -24.58
N VAL A 262 9.06 5.88 -24.22
CA VAL A 262 8.12 5.24 -23.31
C VAL A 262 7.48 4.06 -24.02
N LEU A 263 7.84 2.85 -23.61
CA LEU A 263 7.34 1.61 -24.19
C LEU A 263 5.93 1.29 -23.69
N ASN A 264 5.30 0.33 -24.37
CA ASN A 264 4.05 -0.29 -23.92
C ASN A 264 4.17 -0.86 -22.50
N SER A 265 3.08 -0.72 -21.75
CA SER A 265 2.97 -1.14 -20.35
C SER A 265 3.21 -2.64 -20.21
N LYS A 266 3.96 -3.05 -19.17
CA LYS A 266 4.35 -4.44 -18.93
C LYS A 266 4.02 -4.88 -17.51
N THR A 267 3.65 -6.14 -17.35
CA THR A 267 3.40 -6.80 -16.06
C THR A 267 4.03 -8.18 -16.06
N ILE A 268 4.59 -8.58 -14.92
CA ILE A 268 5.15 -9.92 -14.71
C ILE A 268 4.04 -10.82 -14.19
N VAL A 269 3.95 -12.04 -14.70
CA VAL A 269 3.00 -13.08 -14.29
C VAL A 269 3.77 -14.31 -13.84
N LEU A 270 3.46 -14.81 -12.65
CA LEU A 270 4.09 -15.98 -12.03
C LEU A 270 3.05 -17.03 -11.66
N ASP A 271 3.49 -18.27 -11.50
CA ASP A 271 2.71 -19.30 -10.80
C ASP A 271 2.64 -18.97 -9.30
N TYR A 272 1.46 -19.15 -8.70
CA TYR A 272 1.27 -18.99 -7.26
C TYR A 272 0.63 -20.27 -6.69
N PRO A 273 1.08 -20.77 -5.52
CA PRO A 273 2.01 -20.16 -4.57
C PRO A 273 3.51 -20.43 -4.81
N SER A 274 3.90 -21.14 -5.87
CA SER A 274 5.31 -21.53 -6.07
C SER A 274 6.24 -20.36 -6.41
N LEU A 275 5.71 -19.24 -6.92
CA LEU A 275 6.47 -18.07 -7.39
C LEU A 275 7.45 -18.39 -8.54
N GLU A 276 7.15 -19.43 -9.31
CA GLU A 276 7.97 -19.88 -10.45
C GLU A 276 7.38 -19.41 -11.79
N ASN A 277 8.11 -19.70 -12.88
CA ASN A 277 7.69 -19.48 -14.27
C ASN A 277 7.30 -18.03 -14.60
N PRO A 278 8.18 -17.04 -14.33
CA PRO A 278 7.90 -15.65 -14.69
C PRO A 278 7.71 -15.49 -16.19
N THR A 279 6.66 -14.79 -16.56
CA THR A 279 6.40 -14.35 -17.94
C THR A 279 6.07 -12.87 -17.94
N ILE A 280 6.40 -12.15 -19.01
CA ILE A 280 6.08 -10.72 -19.16
C ILE A 280 4.96 -10.58 -20.16
N ILE A 281 3.84 -10.01 -19.72
CA ILE A 281 2.74 -9.61 -20.59
C ILE A 281 2.86 -8.12 -20.91
N THR A 282 2.43 -7.73 -22.11
CA THR A 282 2.52 -6.35 -22.62
C THR A 282 1.14 -5.90 -23.08
N SER A 283 0.71 -4.71 -22.70
CA SER A 283 -0.54 -4.13 -23.21
C SER A 283 -0.30 -3.40 -24.53
N GLU A 284 -1.25 -3.47 -25.45
CA GLU A 284 -1.27 -2.68 -26.68
C GLU A 284 -2.02 -1.35 -26.52
N VAL A 285 -2.71 -1.14 -25.38
CA VAL A 285 -3.54 0.06 -25.11
C VAL A 285 -2.73 1.17 -24.44
N GLY A 286 -2.06 0.89 -23.32
CA GLY A 286 -1.37 1.90 -22.51
C GLY A 286 0.15 1.76 -22.53
N LYS A 287 0.86 2.88 -22.37
CA LYS A 287 2.33 2.96 -22.28
C LYS A 287 2.82 3.34 -20.88
N GLY A 288 4.08 3.06 -20.57
CA GLY A 288 4.70 3.47 -19.30
C GLY A 288 4.60 2.42 -18.20
N ASN A 289 4.48 2.89 -16.96
CA ASN A 289 4.74 2.09 -15.76
C ASN A 289 3.44 1.52 -15.17
N THR A 290 3.44 0.26 -14.78
CA THR A 290 2.28 -0.38 -14.12
C THR A 290 2.52 -0.68 -12.64
N ASN A 291 3.72 -0.38 -12.15
CA ASN A 291 4.11 -0.65 -10.77
C ASN A 291 3.48 0.35 -9.77
N GLY A 292 2.96 1.50 -10.20
CA GLY A 292 2.47 2.53 -9.27
C GLY A 292 3.58 3.23 -8.48
N TYR A 293 3.19 4.08 -7.51
CA TYR A 293 4.16 4.72 -6.63
C TYR A 293 3.63 4.88 -5.21
N ARG A 294 4.08 4.00 -4.29
CA ARG A 294 3.67 3.93 -2.88
C ARG A 294 2.20 3.54 -2.63
N SER A 295 1.33 3.64 -3.62
CA SER A 295 -0.03 3.10 -3.59
C SER A 295 -0.15 1.76 -4.31
N ILE A 296 -1.12 0.96 -3.91
CA ILE A 296 -1.56 -0.20 -4.69
C ILE A 296 -2.06 0.28 -6.06
N ASN A 297 -1.68 -0.43 -7.12
CA ASN A 297 -1.90 0.01 -8.49
C ASN A 297 -2.65 -1.02 -9.36
N ALA A 298 -2.96 -2.18 -8.79
CA ALA A 298 -3.74 -3.24 -9.41
C ALA A 298 -4.71 -3.86 -8.40
N PHE A 299 -5.91 -4.22 -8.85
CA PHE A 299 -6.95 -4.81 -8.02
C PHE A 299 -7.76 -5.86 -8.79
N LEU A 300 -8.08 -6.97 -8.13
CA LEU A 300 -9.05 -7.94 -8.62
C LEU A 300 -10.47 -7.39 -8.43
N VAL A 301 -11.22 -7.24 -9.52
CA VAL A 301 -12.61 -6.80 -9.52
C VAL A 301 -13.40 -7.62 -10.53
N ASN A 302 -14.54 -8.19 -10.11
CA ASN A 302 -15.44 -8.96 -10.98
C ASN A 302 -14.73 -10.04 -11.83
N GLY A 303 -13.72 -10.72 -11.25
CA GLY A 303 -12.99 -11.81 -11.89
C GLY A 303 -11.89 -11.40 -12.87
N SER A 304 -11.61 -10.10 -13.03
CA SER A 304 -10.48 -9.58 -13.81
C SER A 304 -9.59 -8.71 -12.93
N VAL A 305 -8.30 -8.61 -13.25
CA VAL A 305 -7.43 -7.63 -12.57
C VAL A 305 -7.39 -6.35 -13.39
N TYR A 306 -7.74 -5.24 -12.76
CA TYR A 306 -7.62 -3.91 -13.33
C TYR A 306 -6.36 -3.25 -12.78
N GLN A 307 -5.58 -2.61 -13.65
CA GLN A 307 -4.27 -2.06 -13.31
C GLN A 307 -4.07 -0.72 -13.99
N ALA A 308 -3.77 0.33 -13.23
CA ALA A 308 -3.47 1.62 -13.82
C ALA A 308 -2.06 1.65 -14.42
N ASN A 309 -1.84 2.42 -15.48
CA ASN A 309 -0.49 2.80 -15.91
C ASN A 309 -0.17 4.28 -15.58
N GLN A 310 1.12 4.60 -15.54
CA GLN A 310 1.65 5.89 -15.13
C GLN A 310 2.76 6.34 -16.07
N GLY A 311 2.86 7.65 -16.31
CA GLY A 311 3.85 8.22 -17.23
C GLY A 311 3.57 7.87 -18.70
N ASP A 312 2.31 7.59 -19.03
CA ASP A 312 1.85 7.43 -20.41
C ASP A 312 1.83 8.82 -21.08
N PRO A 313 2.49 9.00 -22.25
CA PRO A 313 2.47 10.27 -22.96
C PRO A 313 1.08 10.67 -23.51
N ASN A 314 0.08 9.78 -23.44
CA ASN A 314 -1.30 10.07 -23.87
C ASN A 314 -2.29 10.01 -22.69
N GLY A 315 -1.81 10.24 -21.47
CA GLY A 315 -2.60 10.14 -20.26
C GLY A 315 -2.76 8.70 -19.74
N SER A 316 -2.90 8.58 -18.43
CA SER A 316 -3.10 7.31 -17.74
C SER A 316 -4.35 6.59 -18.22
N HIS A 317 -4.23 5.27 -18.31
CA HIS A 317 -5.27 4.30 -18.56
C HIS A 317 -5.48 3.43 -17.32
N ILE A 318 -6.69 2.88 -17.21
CA ILE A 318 -6.91 1.67 -16.43
C ILE A 318 -6.91 0.50 -17.42
N LEU A 319 -5.90 -0.35 -17.31
CA LEU A 319 -5.73 -1.56 -18.11
C LEU A 319 -6.44 -2.74 -17.44
N LYS A 320 -6.73 -3.78 -18.22
CA LYS A 320 -7.42 -4.99 -17.73
C LYS A 320 -6.63 -6.23 -18.10
N ILE A 321 -6.43 -7.14 -17.14
CA ILE A 321 -5.86 -8.47 -17.33
C ILE A 321 -7.00 -9.49 -17.15
N GLY A 322 -7.25 -10.26 -18.21
CA GLY A 322 -8.35 -11.22 -18.27
C GLY A 322 -8.01 -12.58 -17.65
N ALA A 323 -8.99 -13.49 -17.67
CA ALA A 323 -8.87 -14.83 -17.11
C ALA A 323 -7.85 -15.74 -17.83
N ASN A 324 -7.40 -15.35 -19.03
CA ASN A 324 -6.29 -16.01 -19.73
C ASN A 324 -4.91 -15.53 -19.25
N ASN A 325 -4.86 -14.69 -18.21
CA ASN A 325 -3.66 -14.07 -17.66
C ASN A 325 -2.88 -13.23 -18.70
N GLN A 326 -3.60 -12.61 -19.64
CA GLN A 326 -3.08 -11.65 -20.62
C GLN A 326 -3.85 -10.33 -20.52
N TYR A 327 -3.27 -9.25 -21.02
CA TYR A 327 -4.02 -8.00 -21.17
C TYR A 327 -5.21 -8.21 -22.13
N ASP A 328 -6.36 -7.67 -21.75
CA ASP A 328 -7.55 -7.53 -22.57
C ASP A 328 -7.49 -6.16 -23.26
N ASP A 329 -6.76 -6.08 -24.37
CA ASP A 329 -6.56 -4.82 -25.10
C ASP A 329 -7.83 -4.32 -25.82
N SER A 330 -8.94 -5.07 -25.77
CA SER A 330 -10.26 -4.55 -26.17
C SER A 330 -10.87 -3.62 -25.11
N TYR A 331 -10.35 -3.67 -23.88
CA TYR A 331 -10.71 -2.77 -22.81
C TYR A 331 -9.87 -1.49 -22.87
N VAL A 332 -10.39 -0.48 -23.56
CA VAL A 332 -9.77 0.85 -23.64
C VAL A 332 -10.46 1.81 -22.67
N PHE A 333 -9.78 2.17 -21.58
CA PHE A 333 -10.24 3.19 -20.64
C PHE A 333 -9.11 4.20 -20.39
N ASN A 334 -9.17 5.33 -21.10
CA ASN A 334 -8.25 6.46 -21.01
C ASN A 334 -8.82 7.56 -20.10
N LEU A 335 -8.01 8.09 -19.18
CA LEU A 335 -8.48 9.05 -18.19
C LEU A 335 -8.53 10.50 -18.73
N ASP A 336 -7.70 10.86 -19.72
CA ASP A 336 -7.78 12.15 -20.42
C ASP A 336 -9.14 12.30 -21.10
N GLU A 337 -9.54 11.28 -21.87
CA GLU A 337 -10.83 11.24 -22.56
C GLU A 337 -12.00 11.26 -21.58
N ALA A 338 -11.93 10.45 -20.52
CA ALA A 338 -13.03 10.31 -19.58
C ALA A 338 -13.26 11.56 -18.70
N LEU A 339 -12.19 12.27 -18.33
CA LEU A 339 -12.27 13.49 -17.52
C LEU A 339 -12.30 14.78 -18.35
N GLY A 340 -11.97 14.72 -19.65
CA GLY A 340 -11.80 15.89 -20.50
C GLY A 340 -10.59 16.75 -20.10
N VAL A 341 -9.46 16.11 -19.78
CA VAL A 341 -8.19 16.75 -19.39
C VAL A 341 -7.04 16.27 -20.28
N GLU A 342 -5.85 16.83 -20.11
CA GLU A 342 -4.62 16.41 -20.81
C GLU A 342 -3.57 15.96 -19.79
N ASP A 343 -2.78 14.95 -20.15
CA ASP A 343 -1.69 14.36 -19.35
C ASP A 343 -2.15 13.91 -17.94
N ALA A 344 -3.33 13.28 -17.86
CA ALA A 344 -3.80 12.71 -16.61
C ALA A 344 -2.79 11.66 -16.11
N TYR A 345 -2.49 11.72 -14.82
CA TYR A 345 -1.58 10.81 -14.14
C TYR A 345 -2.28 10.27 -12.90
N ILE A 346 -2.56 8.97 -12.88
CA ILE A 346 -3.12 8.28 -11.71
C ILE A 346 -2.04 8.22 -10.63
N LEU A 347 -2.30 8.84 -9.48
CA LEU A 347 -1.40 8.88 -8.33
C LEU A 347 -1.64 7.67 -7.41
N ALA A 348 -2.91 7.38 -7.14
CA ALA A 348 -3.37 6.24 -6.35
C ALA A 348 -4.85 5.98 -6.67
N TRP A 349 -5.36 4.78 -6.43
CA TRP A 349 -6.78 4.49 -6.65
C TRP A 349 -7.25 3.30 -5.83
N ARG A 350 -8.57 3.19 -5.66
CA ARG A 350 -9.20 2.09 -4.93
C ARG A 350 -10.60 1.79 -5.47
N PRO A 351 -10.85 0.57 -5.97
CA PRO A 351 -12.19 0.15 -6.35
C PRO A 351 -12.99 -0.39 -5.15
N THR A 352 -14.31 -0.32 -5.26
CA THR A 352 -15.27 -1.08 -4.48
C THR A 352 -15.67 -2.36 -5.22
N ALA A 353 -16.36 -3.27 -4.53
CA ALA A 353 -16.81 -4.53 -5.14
C ALA A 353 -17.76 -4.32 -6.34
N SER A 354 -18.41 -3.15 -6.44
CA SER A 354 -19.32 -2.83 -7.53
C SER A 354 -18.63 -2.56 -8.88
N GLY A 355 -17.30 -2.40 -8.90
CA GLY A 355 -16.58 -1.96 -10.09
C GLY A 355 -16.50 -0.44 -10.26
N LYS A 356 -16.96 0.31 -9.26
CA LYS A 356 -16.68 1.75 -9.16
C LYS A 356 -15.47 2.01 -8.30
N ALA A 357 -14.78 3.12 -8.51
CA ALA A 357 -13.52 3.43 -7.84
C ALA A 357 -13.38 4.91 -7.54
N VAL A 358 -12.63 5.24 -6.48
CA VAL A 358 -12.08 6.58 -6.28
C VAL A 358 -10.63 6.58 -6.77
N VAL A 359 -10.30 7.57 -7.60
CA VAL A 359 -8.98 7.76 -8.19
C VAL A 359 -8.42 9.10 -7.74
N ALA A 360 -7.26 9.08 -7.09
CA ALA A 360 -6.40 10.25 -6.92
C ALA A 360 -5.60 10.45 -8.21
N TYR A 361 -5.67 11.64 -8.81
CA TYR A 361 -4.99 11.94 -10.06
C TYR A 361 -4.49 13.39 -10.09
N ARG A 362 -3.56 13.66 -11.00
CA ARG A 362 -3.21 15.02 -11.45
C ARG A 362 -3.27 15.07 -12.98
N HIS A 363 -3.16 16.25 -13.55
CA HIS A 363 -3.15 16.47 -15.01
C HIS A 363 -2.28 17.69 -15.38
N ALA A 364 -2.08 17.97 -16.68
CA ALA A 364 -1.22 19.07 -17.17
C ALA A 364 -1.58 20.47 -16.62
N GLY A 365 -2.85 20.67 -16.24
CA GLY A 365 -3.37 21.93 -15.69
C GLY A 365 -3.32 22.03 -14.17
N SER A 366 -2.72 21.07 -13.48
CA SER A 366 -2.60 21.09 -12.02
C SER A 366 -1.70 22.24 -11.58
N ALA A 367 -2.06 22.94 -10.50
CA ALA A 367 -1.16 23.92 -9.90
C ALA A 367 0.09 23.24 -9.33
N GLU A 368 1.19 23.98 -9.32
CA GLU A 368 2.42 23.61 -8.61
C GLU A 368 2.40 24.30 -7.24
N GLY A 369 2.32 23.52 -6.16
CA GLY A 369 2.46 24.06 -4.81
C GLY A 369 3.79 23.70 -4.16
N VAL A 370 3.85 23.76 -2.84
CA VAL A 370 5.11 23.64 -2.08
C VAL A 370 5.80 22.29 -2.21
N ALA A 371 5.06 21.23 -2.59
CA ALA A 371 5.56 19.86 -2.75
C ALA A 371 5.48 19.34 -4.20
N GLY A 372 5.11 20.18 -5.17
CA GLY A 372 4.98 19.85 -6.60
C GLY A 372 3.54 19.91 -7.13
N ALA A 373 3.30 19.28 -8.29
CA ALA A 373 1.98 19.28 -8.93
C ALA A 373 0.89 18.64 -8.06
N GLN A 374 -0.22 19.35 -7.89
CA GLN A 374 -1.30 18.95 -6.99
C GLN A 374 -2.33 18.02 -7.60
N GLY A 375 -3.01 17.28 -6.73
CA GLY A 375 -3.97 16.28 -7.12
C GLY A 375 -5.43 16.70 -7.00
N TYR A 376 -6.27 15.80 -7.48
CA TYR A 376 -7.71 15.82 -7.43
C TYR A 376 -8.20 14.40 -7.17
N PHE A 377 -9.46 14.26 -6.77
CA PHE A 377 -10.14 12.97 -6.77
C PHE A 377 -11.19 12.89 -7.89
N ALA A 378 -11.35 11.70 -8.46
CA ALA A 378 -12.39 11.37 -9.41
C ALA A 378 -13.13 10.10 -8.98
N LEU A 379 -14.44 10.07 -9.22
CA LEU A 379 -15.24 8.85 -9.21
C LEU A 379 -15.15 8.22 -10.60
N VAL A 380 -14.89 6.92 -10.64
CA VAL A 380 -14.68 6.13 -11.84
C VAL A 380 -15.61 4.94 -11.86
N ASP A 381 -16.11 4.58 -13.04
CA ASP A 381 -16.84 3.33 -13.30
C ASP A 381 -16.03 2.48 -14.29
N LEU A 382 -15.56 1.32 -13.84
CA LEU A 382 -14.72 0.43 -14.65
C LEU A 382 -15.51 -0.21 -15.81
N GLU A 383 -16.79 -0.52 -15.64
CA GLU A 383 -17.58 -1.15 -16.69
C GLU A 383 -18.01 -0.12 -17.74
N ALA A 384 -18.51 1.03 -17.29
CA ALA A 384 -18.92 2.12 -18.16
C ALA A 384 -17.72 2.89 -18.75
N LYS A 385 -16.53 2.75 -18.17
CA LYS A 385 -15.28 3.43 -18.57
C LYS A 385 -15.42 4.95 -18.52
N THR A 386 -16.11 5.43 -17.48
CA THR A 386 -16.35 6.85 -17.26
C THR A 386 -15.62 7.33 -16.02
N ALA A 387 -15.33 8.62 -16.00
CA ALA A 387 -14.70 9.29 -14.87
C ALA A 387 -15.36 10.65 -14.66
N GLN A 388 -15.52 11.06 -13.41
CA GLN A 388 -16.02 12.38 -13.05
C GLN A 388 -15.21 12.92 -11.87
N LYS A 389 -14.68 14.14 -12.02
CA LYS A 389 -14.05 14.85 -10.92
C LYS A 389 -15.04 15.02 -9.75
N ILE A 390 -14.57 14.74 -8.54
CA ILE A 390 -15.30 14.98 -7.29
C ILE A 390 -15.05 16.45 -6.91
N ASN A 391 -16.09 17.28 -6.96
CA ASN A 391 -15.96 18.74 -6.76
C ASN A 391 -16.28 19.17 -5.33
N GLU A 392 -16.88 18.28 -4.55
CA GLU A 392 -17.31 18.48 -3.18
C GLU A 392 -16.14 18.45 -2.19
N ILE A 393 -15.03 17.80 -2.58
CA ILE A 393 -13.75 17.89 -1.87
C ILE A 393 -13.08 19.20 -2.29
N PRO A 394 -12.82 20.14 -1.35
CA PRO A 394 -12.20 21.43 -1.65
C PRO A 394 -10.86 21.26 -2.35
N TYR A 395 -10.62 22.11 -3.34
CA TYR A 395 -9.32 22.19 -3.98
C TYR A 395 -8.40 23.14 -3.21
N SER A 396 -7.13 22.76 -3.10
CA SER A 396 -6.04 23.63 -2.66
C SER A 396 -4.86 23.54 -3.62
N GLU A 397 -4.15 24.67 -3.78
CA GLU A 397 -2.88 24.74 -4.53
C GLU A 397 -1.74 24.00 -3.82
N ASP A 398 -1.95 23.52 -2.59
CA ASP A 398 -1.01 22.70 -1.82
C ASP A 398 -1.54 21.28 -1.54
N PHE A 399 -2.54 20.81 -2.29
CA PHE A 399 -3.10 19.46 -2.11
C PHE A 399 -2.27 18.35 -2.78
N TYR A 400 -1.25 17.87 -2.04
CA TYR A 400 -0.23 16.97 -2.57
C TYR A 400 -0.56 15.48 -2.40
N LEU A 401 -0.75 14.80 -3.53
CA LEU A 401 -1.19 13.39 -3.57
C LEU A 401 -0.14 12.41 -4.14
N PHE A 402 1.07 12.86 -4.51
CA PHE A 402 2.08 11.96 -5.09
C PHE A 402 2.63 10.92 -4.10
N GLN A 403 2.48 11.15 -2.79
CA GLN A 403 2.81 10.16 -1.75
C GLN A 403 1.60 9.45 -1.16
N TYR A 404 0.40 9.68 -1.68
CA TYR A 404 -0.82 9.09 -1.16
C TYR A 404 -0.81 7.57 -1.32
N GLN A 405 -1.16 6.83 -0.27
CA GLN A 405 -0.96 5.38 -0.19
C GLN A 405 -2.25 4.59 0.07
N GLY A 406 -3.17 5.14 0.87
CA GLY A 406 -4.27 4.38 1.46
C GLY A 406 -5.66 4.96 1.20
N PHE A 407 -6.61 4.06 0.99
CA PHE A 407 -8.05 4.33 0.96
C PHE A 407 -8.72 3.23 1.79
N VAL A 408 -9.69 3.59 2.64
CA VAL A 408 -10.58 2.59 3.25
C VAL A 408 -11.78 2.39 2.36
N VAL A 409 -12.20 1.14 2.18
CA VAL A 409 -13.47 0.77 1.54
C VAL A 409 -14.32 0.06 2.58
N ASP A 410 -15.52 0.58 2.82
CA ASP A 410 -16.54 -0.05 3.66
C ASP A 410 -17.85 -0.12 2.86
N GLY A 411 -18.16 -1.32 2.34
CA GLY A 411 -19.23 -1.49 1.37
C GLY A 411 -19.03 -0.62 0.11
N ASP A 412 -19.94 0.33 -0.10
CA ASP A 412 -19.90 1.28 -1.22
C ASP A 412 -19.21 2.62 -0.87
N GLU A 413 -18.86 2.82 0.40
CA GLU A 413 -18.21 4.03 0.88
C GLU A 413 -16.68 3.92 0.77
N VAL A 414 -16.05 4.99 0.31
CA VAL A 414 -14.60 5.12 0.24
C VAL A 414 -14.15 6.33 1.07
N TYR A 415 -13.24 6.09 2.02
CA TYR A 415 -12.71 7.13 2.89
C TYR A 415 -11.36 7.61 2.34
N VAL A 416 -11.25 8.92 2.20
CA VAL A 416 -10.01 9.60 1.80
C VAL A 416 -9.68 10.69 2.79
N THR A 417 -8.40 11.04 2.88
CA THR A 417 -7.93 12.23 3.59
C THR A 417 -7.60 13.31 2.57
N GLU A 418 -8.11 14.50 2.77
CA GLU A 418 -7.68 15.70 2.04
C GLU A 418 -7.20 16.73 3.04
N ALA A 419 -5.97 17.20 2.86
CA ALA A 419 -5.40 18.30 3.60
C ALA A 419 -4.27 18.92 2.76
N PRO A 420 -4.20 20.25 2.64
CA PRO A 420 -3.03 20.91 2.05
C PRO A 420 -1.78 20.67 2.89
N VAL A 421 -0.60 20.70 2.26
CA VAL A 421 0.67 20.54 2.97
C VAL A 421 0.82 21.63 4.04
N GLY A 422 0.95 21.23 5.30
CA GLY A 422 1.09 22.14 6.43
C GLY A 422 -0.21 22.74 6.97
N GLU A 423 -1.37 22.40 6.40
CA GLU A 423 -2.67 22.96 6.79
C GLU A 423 -3.65 21.86 7.21
N ASN A 424 -4.61 22.23 8.04
CA ASN A 424 -5.68 21.32 8.46
C ASN A 424 -6.50 20.88 7.25
N GLY A 425 -7.06 19.68 7.36
CA GLY A 425 -7.94 19.13 6.35
C GLY A 425 -9.05 18.31 6.97
N ASN A 426 -9.60 17.37 6.22
CA ASN A 426 -10.67 16.51 6.68
C ASN A 426 -10.59 15.10 6.09
N ILE A 427 -11.25 14.18 6.77
CA ILE A 427 -11.68 12.93 6.14
C ILE A 427 -12.89 13.25 5.25
N TYR A 428 -12.93 12.67 4.06
CA TYR A 428 -14.08 12.71 3.18
C TYR A 428 -14.53 11.28 2.88
N VAL A 429 -15.84 11.05 2.94
CA VAL A 429 -16.45 9.75 2.64
C VAL A 429 -17.26 9.87 1.36
N ILE A 430 -16.89 9.08 0.36
CA ILE A 430 -17.50 9.07 -0.95
C ILE A 430 -18.35 7.82 -1.09
N ASP A 431 -19.67 7.97 -1.24
CA ASP A 431 -20.54 6.88 -1.67
C ASP A 431 -20.34 6.68 -3.18
N THR A 432 -19.78 5.54 -3.56
CA THR A 432 -19.47 5.28 -4.98
C THR A 432 -20.71 4.98 -5.82
N GLN A 433 -21.83 4.58 -5.22
CA GLN A 433 -23.07 4.35 -5.96
C GLN A 433 -23.73 5.65 -6.38
N THR A 434 -23.83 6.60 -5.45
CA THR A 434 -24.56 7.86 -5.64
C THR A 434 -23.66 9.02 -6.05
N GLY A 435 -22.37 8.94 -5.72
CA GLY A 435 -21.42 10.05 -5.84
C GLY A 435 -21.54 11.08 -4.71
N GLU A 436 -22.35 10.81 -3.68
CA GLU A 436 -22.48 11.70 -2.52
C GLU A 436 -21.16 11.75 -1.73
N VAL A 437 -20.78 12.96 -1.32
CA VAL A 437 -19.56 13.20 -0.53
C VAL A 437 -19.95 13.79 0.80
N THR A 438 -19.58 13.07 1.86
CA THR A 438 -19.74 13.52 3.25
C THR A 438 -18.42 14.05 3.77
N LYS A 439 -18.42 15.30 4.26
CA LYS A 439 -17.30 15.87 5.01
C LYS A 439 -17.31 15.32 6.43
N GLY A 440 -16.23 14.69 6.83
CA GLY A 440 -16.05 14.07 8.13
C GLY A 440 -15.06 14.80 9.04
N ALA A 441 -14.46 14.05 9.96
CA ALA A 441 -13.57 14.56 11.00
C ALA A 441 -12.47 15.47 10.48
N GLU A 442 -12.13 16.51 11.26
CA GLU A 442 -11.01 17.40 10.97
C GLU A 442 -9.66 16.72 11.25
N LEU A 443 -8.73 16.91 10.33
CA LEU A 443 -7.36 16.44 10.40
C LEU A 443 -6.47 17.63 10.76
N VAL A 444 -6.07 17.73 12.02
CA VAL A 444 -5.18 18.81 12.48
C VAL A 444 -3.75 18.51 12.03
N ASN A 445 -3.18 19.43 11.27
CA ASN A 445 -1.87 19.27 10.64
C ASN A 445 -0.81 20.13 11.35
N VAL A 446 0.44 19.94 10.96
CA VAL A 446 1.60 20.73 11.41
C VAL A 446 2.43 21.16 10.20
N GLU A 447 3.18 22.24 10.37
CA GLU A 447 3.96 22.88 9.29
C GLU A 447 4.72 21.85 8.40
N GLY A 448 4.51 21.98 7.08
CA GLY A 448 5.16 21.20 6.05
C GLY A 448 4.82 19.71 5.98
N SER A 449 3.99 19.20 6.90
CA SER A 449 3.58 17.79 6.95
C SER A 449 2.29 17.54 6.17
N HIS A 450 1.98 16.27 5.88
CA HIS A 450 0.80 15.91 5.09
C HIS A 450 0.23 14.56 5.52
N PHE A 451 -1.01 14.28 5.12
CA PHE A 451 -1.66 12.99 5.31
C PHE A 451 -1.50 12.12 4.05
N ILE A 452 -1.24 10.83 4.24
CA ILE A 452 -0.94 9.89 3.14
C ILE A 452 -2.07 8.86 2.94
N GLY A 453 -3.22 9.08 3.56
CA GLY A 453 -4.43 8.29 3.37
C GLY A 453 -4.97 7.65 4.63
N ALA A 454 -6.02 6.85 4.41
CA ALA A 454 -6.72 6.07 5.43
C ALA A 454 -6.49 4.57 5.19
N PHE A 455 -6.45 3.80 6.28
CA PHE A 455 -6.17 2.36 6.32
C PHE A 455 -7.22 1.65 7.16
#